data_AF-A0A3D3MD64-F1
#
_entry.id   AF-A0A3D3MD64-F1
#
_cell.length_a   1.000
_cell.length_b   1.000
_cell.length_c   1.000
_cell.angle_alpha   90.00
_cell.angle_beta   90.00
_cell.angle_gamma   90.00
#
_symmetry.space_group_name_H-M   'P 1'
#
loop_
_entity.id
_entity.type
_entity.pdbx_description
1 polymer ?
#
loop_
_entity_poly.entity_id
_entity_poly.type
_entity_poly.pdbx_seq_one_letter_code
_entity_poly.pdbx_strand_id
1 'polypeptide(L)'
;MKQEDIDRFVERNLKNFSVNSTGWNEIIRQMLFEFAIGGWNLEKDVFGKEKFGELRCYTYSENPELNETIKSITGKYLALSVETCEICGSEGKKRGVDSWETTLCLNHYLDRKSILDIDDNLNIKIRNKIVLNMKDIAKAEVDYDLQRLSLYKNKLAVHSNEAKSFSWQEPNYYLLLRTIPLHLFPADQQKEISELFQHLEYCEICGHKAVHRKSCLRCHHDQWNESSVFMEDYGEKSNYIKACQMDVFTDEDDYGKYFKYDRSFEKSPDHQILFSHHDLREYEKIHF
;
A
#
# COMPACT_ATOMS: atom_id res chain seq x y z
N MET A 1 18.00 37.94 -18.28
CA MET A 1 18.34 36.55 -18.65
C MET A 1 17.46 36.14 -19.82
N LYS A 2 18.01 35.56 -20.89
CA LYS A 2 17.20 35.17 -22.06
C LYS A 2 16.55 33.80 -21.82
N GLN A 3 15.36 33.58 -22.38
CA GLN A 3 14.64 32.31 -22.23
C GLN A 3 15.46 31.10 -22.71
N GLU A 4 16.17 31.25 -23.83
CA GLU A 4 17.04 30.20 -24.40
C GLU A 4 18.17 29.76 -23.44
N ASP A 5 18.67 30.66 -22.60
CA ASP A 5 19.71 30.34 -21.62
C ASP A 5 19.13 29.50 -20.46
N ILE A 6 17.90 29.82 -20.05
CA ILE A 6 17.16 29.09 -19.02
C ILE A 6 16.80 27.69 -19.52
N ASP A 7 16.27 27.58 -20.73
CA ASP A 7 15.88 26.29 -21.32
C ASP A 7 17.11 25.37 -21.42
N ARG A 8 18.25 25.91 -21.85
CA ARG A 8 19.52 25.17 -21.89
C ARG A 8 19.98 24.74 -20.50
N PHE A 9 19.85 25.62 -19.50
CA PHE A 9 20.14 25.28 -18.10
C PHE A 9 19.26 24.13 -17.60
N VAL A 10 17.95 24.19 -17.86
CA VAL A 10 16.98 23.16 -17.45
C VAL A 10 17.32 21.82 -18.08
N GLU A 11 17.52 21.76 -19.41
CA GLU A 11 17.81 20.50 -20.12
C GLU A 11 19.14 19.88 -19.72
N ARG A 12 20.15 20.72 -19.49
CA ARG A 12 21.47 20.26 -19.01
C ARG A 12 21.33 19.60 -17.64
N ASN A 13 20.62 20.25 -16.72
CA ASN A 13 20.53 19.84 -15.33
C ASN A 13 19.51 18.72 -15.08
N LEU A 14 18.48 18.57 -15.90
CA LEU A 14 17.51 17.47 -15.74
C LEU A 14 18.20 16.09 -15.71
N LYS A 15 19.28 15.92 -16.47
CA LYS A 15 20.06 14.67 -16.52
C LYS A 15 20.88 14.38 -15.26
N ASN A 16 21.06 15.38 -14.41
CA ASN A 16 21.80 15.25 -13.15
C ASN A 16 20.92 14.71 -12.00
N PHE A 17 19.64 14.43 -12.28
CA PHE A 17 18.71 13.90 -11.30
C PHE A 17 18.65 12.37 -11.37
N SER A 18 19.06 11.72 -10.27
CA SER A 18 18.97 10.26 -10.11
C SER A 18 17.61 9.88 -9.52
N VAL A 19 16.58 9.84 -10.37
CA VAL A 19 15.20 9.48 -10.00
C VAL A 19 14.78 8.16 -10.64
N ASN A 20 13.81 7.46 -10.04
CA ASN A 20 13.43 6.10 -10.43
C ASN A 20 12.78 6.01 -11.82
N SER A 21 12.15 7.09 -12.29
CA SER A 21 11.48 7.15 -13.60
C SER A 21 11.22 8.61 -14.03
N THR A 22 10.47 8.81 -15.11
CA THR A 22 10.27 10.10 -15.79
C THR A 22 9.09 10.91 -15.28
N GLY A 23 8.26 10.37 -14.38
CA GLY A 23 7.03 11.03 -13.92
C GLY A 23 7.29 12.36 -13.23
N TRP A 24 8.46 12.54 -12.63
CA TRP A 24 8.88 13.80 -12.00
C TRP A 24 9.65 14.75 -12.92
N ASN A 25 9.86 14.40 -14.19
CA ASN A 25 10.65 15.24 -15.10
C ASN A 25 10.07 16.66 -15.20
N GLU A 26 8.76 16.80 -15.28
CA GLU A 26 8.12 18.12 -15.37
C GLU A 26 8.27 18.93 -14.07
N ILE A 27 8.12 18.29 -12.91
CA ILE A 27 8.36 18.89 -11.60
C ILE A 27 9.80 19.38 -11.49
N ILE A 28 10.78 18.57 -11.90
CA ILE A 28 12.20 18.94 -11.90
C ILE A 28 12.47 20.10 -12.86
N ARG A 29 11.86 20.09 -14.06
CA ARG A 29 11.99 21.17 -15.04
C ARG A 29 11.50 22.51 -14.47
N GLN A 30 10.32 22.51 -13.86
CA GLN A 30 9.75 23.71 -13.25
C GLN A 30 10.60 24.19 -12.06
N MET A 31 11.11 23.27 -11.23
CA MET A 31 12.03 23.61 -10.14
C MET A 31 13.31 24.30 -10.65
N LEU A 32 13.92 23.75 -11.70
CA LEU A 32 15.12 24.32 -12.33
C LEU A 32 14.82 25.68 -12.98
N PHE A 33 13.66 25.83 -13.61
CA PHE A 33 13.20 27.12 -14.13
C PHE A 33 13.08 28.16 -13.00
N GLU A 34 12.44 27.81 -11.89
CA GLU A 34 12.31 28.71 -10.73
C GLU A 34 13.68 29.02 -10.08
N PHE A 35 14.63 28.09 -10.07
CA PHE A 35 16.01 28.39 -9.64
C PHE A 35 16.65 29.45 -10.51
N ALA A 36 16.53 29.33 -11.84
CA ALA A 36 17.08 30.30 -12.79
C ALA A 36 16.48 31.70 -12.56
N ILE A 37 15.15 31.78 -12.44
CA ILE A 37 14.45 33.04 -12.16
C ILE A 37 14.81 33.60 -10.78
N GLY A 38 15.01 32.73 -9.78
CA GLY A 38 15.44 33.09 -8.43
C GLY A 38 16.89 33.56 -8.31
N GLY A 39 17.64 33.62 -9.42
CA GLY A 39 19.01 34.14 -9.45
C GLY A 39 20.09 33.09 -9.26
N TRP A 40 19.78 31.80 -9.44
CA TRP A 40 20.80 30.76 -9.48
C TRP A 40 21.79 31.00 -10.63
N ASN A 41 23.06 30.71 -10.39
CA ASN A 41 24.09 30.81 -11.41
C ASN A 41 23.91 29.67 -12.42
N LEU A 42 23.54 30.00 -13.66
CA LEU A 42 23.29 29.02 -14.73
C LEU A 42 24.53 28.20 -15.12
N GLU A 43 25.73 28.62 -14.75
CA GLU A 43 26.96 27.83 -14.95
C GLU A 43 27.18 26.77 -13.86
N LYS A 44 26.47 26.86 -12.74
CA LYS A 44 26.54 25.88 -11.66
C LYS A 44 25.50 24.79 -11.86
N ASP A 45 25.95 23.55 -11.88
CA ASP A 45 25.07 22.40 -11.98
C ASP A 45 24.28 22.17 -10.68
N VAL A 46 23.08 21.62 -10.87
CA VAL A 46 22.12 21.25 -9.85
C VAL A 46 21.97 19.74 -9.87
N PHE A 47 22.04 19.13 -8.69
CA PHE A 47 21.92 17.69 -8.51
C PHE A 47 20.78 17.37 -7.57
N GLY A 48 20.07 16.31 -7.88
CA GLY A 48 19.06 15.75 -7.00
C GLY A 48 18.89 14.26 -7.19
N LYS A 49 18.13 13.65 -6.29
CA LYS A 49 17.80 12.24 -6.35
C LYS A 49 16.48 11.96 -5.68
N GLU A 50 15.92 10.81 -6.00
CA GLU A 50 14.87 10.22 -5.19
C GLU A 50 15.46 9.76 -3.84
N LYS A 51 14.74 10.03 -2.75
CA LYS A 51 15.02 9.45 -1.44
C LYS A 51 13.72 9.33 -0.64
N PHE A 52 13.38 8.12 -0.20
CA PHE A 52 12.18 7.82 0.61
C PHE A 52 10.86 8.23 -0.06
N GLY A 53 10.79 8.06 -1.38
CA GLY A 53 9.64 8.46 -2.19
C GLY A 53 9.57 9.96 -2.46
N GLU A 54 10.64 10.71 -2.26
CA GLU A 54 10.65 12.17 -2.38
C GLU A 54 11.77 12.66 -3.30
N LEU A 55 11.51 13.76 -4.02
CA LEU A 55 12.53 14.50 -4.74
C LEU A 55 13.38 15.30 -3.75
N ARG A 56 14.68 14.98 -3.65
CA ARG A 56 15.65 15.72 -2.84
C ARG A 56 16.66 16.43 -3.74
N CYS A 57 16.71 17.75 -3.63
CA CYS A 57 17.72 18.59 -4.30
C CYS A 57 18.69 19.14 -3.25
N TYR A 58 19.98 18.87 -3.42
CA TYR A 58 21.02 19.26 -2.46
C TYR A 58 21.84 20.42 -3.02
N THR A 59 21.28 21.63 -2.93
CA THR A 59 21.92 22.86 -3.41
C THR A 59 22.06 23.87 -2.29
N TYR A 60 23.17 24.61 -2.28
CA TYR A 60 23.50 25.62 -1.28
C TYR A 60 24.09 26.86 -1.94
N SER A 61 23.76 28.02 -1.40
CA SER A 61 24.34 29.32 -1.76
C SER A 61 24.92 29.98 -0.51
N GLU A 62 26.11 30.58 -0.64
CA GLU A 62 26.70 31.41 0.42
C GLU A 62 25.98 32.75 0.61
N ASN A 63 25.26 33.23 -0.42
CA ASN A 63 24.36 34.37 -0.28
C ASN A 63 23.10 33.95 0.51
N PRO A 64 22.81 34.55 1.68
CA PRO A 64 21.68 34.19 2.53
C PRO A 64 20.31 34.32 1.86
N GLU A 65 20.05 35.43 1.15
CA GLU A 65 18.76 35.70 0.50
C GLU A 65 18.49 34.69 -0.63
N LEU A 66 19.51 34.41 -1.43
CA LEU A 66 19.43 33.39 -2.48
C LEU A 66 19.25 31.99 -1.87
N ASN A 67 19.92 31.70 -0.76
CA ASN A 67 19.77 30.41 -0.06
C ASN A 67 18.37 30.21 0.52
N GLU A 68 17.74 31.26 1.06
CA GLU A 68 16.34 31.23 1.48
C GLU A 68 15.39 30.98 0.30
N THR A 69 15.62 31.65 -0.83
CA THR A 69 14.86 31.45 -2.07
C THR A 69 14.96 29.99 -2.55
N ILE A 70 16.17 29.42 -2.61
CA ILE A 70 16.39 28.01 -3.01
C ILE A 70 15.72 27.04 -2.04
N LYS A 71 15.78 27.29 -0.73
CA LYS A 71 15.10 26.46 0.28
C LYS A 71 13.58 26.49 0.09
N SER A 72 13.01 27.66 -0.19
CA SER A 72 11.58 27.79 -0.48
C SER A 72 11.19 26.99 -1.71
N ILE A 73 11.93 27.13 -2.82
CA ILE A 73 11.68 26.40 -4.06
C ILE A 73 11.83 24.89 -3.85
N THR A 74 12.93 24.43 -3.26
CA THR A 74 13.13 22.99 -2.99
C THR A 74 12.07 22.41 -2.06
N GLY A 75 11.62 23.15 -1.05
CA GLY A 75 10.51 22.75 -0.18
C GLY A 75 9.20 22.57 -0.94
N LYS A 76 8.86 23.51 -1.83
CA LYS A 76 7.67 23.43 -2.70
C LYS A 76 7.70 22.18 -3.58
N TYR A 77 8.80 21.93 -4.29
CA TYR A 77 8.87 20.80 -5.23
C TYR A 77 9.07 19.44 -4.54
N LEU A 78 9.60 19.42 -3.32
CA LEU A 78 9.53 18.25 -2.46
C LEU A 78 8.07 17.89 -2.14
N ALA A 79 7.27 18.85 -1.68
CA ALA A 79 5.86 18.63 -1.38
C ALA A 79 5.09 18.14 -2.62
N LEU A 80 5.32 18.75 -3.79
CA LEU A 80 4.71 18.29 -5.04
C LEU A 80 5.14 16.87 -5.42
N SER A 81 6.40 16.50 -5.17
CA SER A 81 6.90 15.17 -5.54
C SER A 81 6.22 14.04 -4.78
N VAL A 82 5.79 14.26 -3.53
CA VAL A 82 5.12 13.24 -2.70
C VAL A 82 3.65 13.06 -3.02
N GLU A 83 3.08 13.97 -3.80
CA GLU A 83 1.72 13.93 -4.34
C GLU A 83 1.70 13.53 -5.83
N THR A 84 2.88 13.26 -6.41
CA THR A 84 3.01 12.97 -7.85
C THR A 84 3.67 11.63 -8.07
N CYS A 85 3.05 10.77 -8.88
CA CYS A 85 3.62 9.48 -9.23
C CYS A 85 4.98 9.62 -9.93
N GLU A 86 6.01 8.99 -9.37
CA GLU A 86 7.38 9.01 -9.93
C GLU A 86 7.45 8.39 -11.33
N ILE A 87 6.50 7.52 -11.70
CA ILE A 87 6.49 6.78 -12.98
C ILE A 87 5.82 7.60 -14.09
N CYS A 88 4.61 8.10 -13.87
CA CYS A 88 3.80 8.73 -14.92
C CYS A 88 3.45 10.21 -14.70
N GLY A 89 3.74 10.78 -13.53
CA GLY A 89 3.45 12.19 -13.25
C GLY A 89 1.98 12.50 -12.95
N SER A 90 1.10 11.49 -12.85
CA SER A 90 -0.26 11.69 -12.35
C SER A 90 -0.27 11.85 -10.83
N GLU A 91 -1.42 12.20 -10.26
CA GLU A 91 -1.65 12.19 -8.81
C GLU A 91 -1.20 10.85 -8.19
N GLY A 92 -0.45 10.94 -7.10
CA GLY A 92 0.13 9.84 -6.38
C GLY A 92 0.22 10.14 -4.89
N LYS A 93 0.67 9.15 -4.13
CA LYS A 93 1.00 9.28 -2.71
C LYS A 93 2.15 8.37 -2.36
N LYS A 94 2.80 8.60 -1.22
CA LYS A 94 3.83 7.71 -0.69
C LYS A 94 3.26 6.33 -0.38
N ARG A 95 4.04 5.29 -0.69
CA ARG A 95 3.66 3.88 -0.53
C ARG A 95 4.86 3.02 -0.23
N GLY A 96 4.65 1.97 0.54
CA GLY A 96 5.62 0.88 0.75
C GLY A 96 5.49 -0.23 -0.31
N VAL A 97 6.54 -0.44 -1.10
CA VAL A 97 6.65 -1.53 -2.08
C VAL A 97 7.99 -2.23 -1.90
N ASP A 98 7.98 -3.55 -1.68
CA ASP A 98 9.18 -4.37 -1.56
C ASP A 98 10.24 -3.82 -0.57
N SER A 99 9.77 -3.31 0.58
CA SER A 99 10.57 -2.65 1.63
C SER A 99 11.16 -1.28 1.27
N TRP A 100 10.74 -0.68 0.15
CA TRP A 100 11.10 0.67 -0.26
C TRP A 100 9.90 1.62 -0.19
N GLU A 101 10.14 2.87 0.20
CA GLU A 101 9.18 3.95 0.07
C GLU A 101 9.29 4.58 -1.32
N THR A 102 8.16 4.77 -1.98
CA THR A 102 8.06 5.34 -3.32
C THR A 102 6.76 6.14 -3.44
N THR A 103 6.70 7.13 -4.32
CA THR A 103 5.44 7.85 -4.60
C THR A 103 4.82 7.34 -5.88
N LEU A 104 3.67 6.68 -5.77
CA LEU A 104 2.99 6.04 -6.91
C LEU A 104 1.51 6.40 -6.95
N CYS A 105 0.97 6.48 -8.16
CA CYS A 105 -0.47 6.39 -8.37
C CYS A 105 -0.96 4.97 -8.05
N LEU A 106 -2.26 4.82 -7.83
CA LEU A 106 -2.84 3.51 -7.48
C LEU A 106 -2.53 2.43 -8.52
N ASN A 107 -2.62 2.74 -9.81
CA ASN A 107 -2.39 1.75 -10.86
C ASN A 107 -0.95 1.20 -10.80
N HIS A 108 0.05 2.06 -10.74
CA HIS A 108 1.45 1.62 -10.63
C HIS A 108 1.76 0.94 -9.30
N TYR A 109 1.09 1.32 -8.22
CA TYR A 109 1.17 0.60 -6.96
C TYR A 109 0.64 -0.82 -7.10
N LEU A 110 -0.52 -1.00 -7.72
CA LEU A 110 -1.14 -2.30 -7.98
C LEU A 110 -0.34 -3.15 -8.96
N ASP A 111 0.33 -2.56 -9.94
CA ASP A 111 1.21 -3.30 -10.86
C ASP A 111 2.42 -3.90 -10.13
N ARG A 112 2.91 -3.21 -9.09
CA ARG A 112 3.99 -3.69 -8.23
C ARG A 112 3.49 -4.61 -7.12
N LYS A 113 2.25 -4.45 -6.64
CA LYS A 113 1.64 -5.37 -5.65
C LYS A 113 1.11 -6.63 -6.31
N SER A 114 1.63 -7.77 -5.89
CA SER A 114 1.25 -9.07 -6.41
C SER A 114 -0.16 -9.44 -5.95
N ILE A 115 -1.16 -9.35 -6.84
CA ILE A 115 -2.47 -9.96 -6.60
C ILE A 115 -2.35 -11.46 -6.83
N LEU A 116 -2.65 -12.23 -5.79
CA LEU A 116 -2.79 -13.67 -5.86
C LEU A 116 -4.11 -14.02 -6.57
N ASP A 117 -4.04 -14.92 -7.53
CA ASP A 117 -5.22 -15.47 -8.21
C ASP A 117 -5.15 -16.99 -8.28
N ILE A 118 -6.32 -17.63 -8.34
CA ILE A 118 -6.47 -19.07 -8.51
C ILE A 118 -7.45 -19.27 -9.66
N ASP A 119 -6.97 -19.89 -10.74
CA ASP A 119 -7.81 -20.18 -11.90
C ASP A 119 -8.57 -21.52 -11.79
N ASP A 120 -9.46 -21.77 -12.74
CA ASP A 120 -10.28 -22.99 -12.80
C ASP A 120 -9.45 -24.28 -12.92
N ASN A 121 -8.19 -24.19 -13.35
CA ASN A 121 -7.26 -25.31 -13.44
C ASN A 121 -6.41 -25.48 -12.16
N LEU A 122 -6.77 -24.77 -11.10
CA LEU A 122 -6.06 -24.73 -9.81
C LEU A 122 -4.61 -24.22 -9.92
N ASN A 123 -4.33 -23.37 -10.91
CA ASN A 123 -3.06 -22.66 -10.97
C ASN A 123 -3.09 -21.46 -10.03
N ILE A 124 -2.12 -21.40 -9.14
CA ILE A 124 -1.82 -20.24 -8.31
C ILE A 124 -1.00 -19.27 -9.17
N LYS A 125 -1.52 -18.06 -9.37
CA LYS A 125 -0.92 -17.02 -10.19
C LYS A 125 -0.56 -15.79 -9.37
N ILE A 126 0.57 -15.20 -9.71
CA ILE A 126 1.00 -13.89 -9.22
C ILE A 126 1.36 -13.05 -10.46
N ARG A 127 0.78 -11.85 -10.58
CA ARG A 127 0.99 -10.97 -11.76
C ARG A 127 0.74 -11.73 -13.08
N ASN A 128 -0.33 -12.52 -13.15
CA ASN A 128 -0.70 -13.40 -14.27
C ASN A 128 0.30 -14.52 -14.63
N LYS A 129 1.38 -14.69 -13.87
CA LYS A 129 2.34 -15.78 -14.05
C LYS A 129 1.99 -16.92 -13.11
N ILE A 130 1.93 -18.14 -13.65
CA ILE A 130 1.74 -19.35 -12.85
C ILE A 130 2.98 -19.54 -11.98
N VAL A 131 2.80 -19.53 -10.66
CA VAL A 131 3.87 -19.77 -9.70
C VAL A 131 3.87 -21.19 -9.17
N LEU A 132 2.70 -21.81 -9.09
CA LEU A 132 2.51 -23.18 -8.58
C LEU A 132 1.16 -23.73 -9.07
N ASN A 133 1.07 -25.02 -9.39
CA ASN A 133 -0.22 -25.69 -9.54
C ASN A 133 -0.55 -26.43 -8.24
N MET A 134 -1.82 -26.38 -7.81
CA MET A 134 -2.24 -27.00 -6.56
C MET A 134 -2.02 -28.51 -6.52
N LYS A 135 -2.08 -29.18 -7.68
CA LYS A 135 -1.82 -30.63 -7.81
C LYS A 135 -0.36 -31.02 -7.56
N ASP A 136 0.55 -30.06 -7.70
CA ASP A 136 1.98 -30.27 -7.45
C ASP A 136 2.34 -30.11 -5.96
N ILE A 137 1.39 -29.70 -5.12
CA ILE A 137 1.64 -29.46 -3.70
C ILE A 137 1.66 -30.79 -2.98
N ALA A 138 2.79 -31.08 -2.35
CA ALA A 138 3.00 -32.29 -1.58
C ALA A 138 2.77 -32.08 -0.07
N LYS A 139 2.93 -30.84 0.41
CA LYS A 139 2.81 -30.43 1.82
C LYS A 139 2.51 -28.93 1.90
N ALA A 140 1.73 -28.53 2.90
CA ALA A 140 1.47 -27.14 3.25
C ALA A 140 1.68 -26.91 4.75
N GLU A 141 2.14 -25.73 5.13
CA GLU A 141 2.32 -25.32 6.53
C GLU A 141 1.81 -23.90 6.70
N VAL A 142 1.21 -23.63 7.86
CA VAL A 142 0.88 -22.28 8.30
C VAL A 142 1.70 -21.88 9.52
N ASP A 143 2.15 -20.62 9.54
CA ASP A 143 2.93 -20.02 10.61
C ASP A 143 2.27 -18.71 11.10
N TYR A 144 2.72 -18.23 12.26
CA TYR A 144 2.33 -16.94 12.84
C TYR A 144 0.80 -16.77 12.99
N ASP A 145 0.11 -17.72 13.62
CA ASP A 145 -1.36 -17.68 13.80
C ASP A 145 -2.11 -17.56 12.47
N LEU A 146 -1.77 -18.44 11.51
CA LEU A 146 -2.37 -18.50 10.17
C LEU A 146 -2.09 -17.28 9.28
N GLN A 147 -1.10 -16.46 9.62
CA GLN A 147 -0.73 -15.26 8.86
C GLN A 147 0.19 -15.56 7.67
N ARG A 148 0.89 -16.68 7.69
CA ARG A 148 1.77 -17.10 6.59
C ARG A 148 1.44 -18.52 6.16
N LEU A 149 1.34 -18.73 4.85
CA LEU A 149 1.14 -20.04 4.22
C LEU A 149 2.38 -20.39 3.40
N SER A 150 2.97 -21.55 3.67
CA SER A 150 4.12 -22.09 2.95
C SER A 150 3.72 -23.37 2.22
N LEU A 151 3.90 -23.39 0.89
CA LEU A 151 3.54 -24.52 0.01
C LEU A 151 4.78 -25.19 -0.55
N TYR A 152 4.86 -26.51 -0.43
CA TYR A 152 6.02 -27.31 -0.81
C TYR A 152 5.67 -28.33 -1.89
N LYS A 153 6.52 -28.45 -2.92
CA LYS A 153 6.43 -29.51 -3.95
C LYS A 153 6.97 -30.87 -3.49
N ASN A 154 7.80 -30.88 -2.45
CA ASN A 154 8.43 -32.09 -1.91
C ASN A 154 8.05 -32.24 -0.44
N LYS A 155 7.58 -33.43 -0.04
CA LYS A 155 7.22 -33.73 1.37
C LYS A 155 8.41 -33.65 2.33
N LEU A 156 9.61 -33.92 1.82
CA LEU A 156 10.84 -33.93 2.60
C LEU A 156 11.50 -32.54 2.71
N ALA A 157 10.91 -31.51 2.09
CA ALA A 157 11.41 -30.15 2.19
C ALA A 157 11.30 -29.65 3.64
N VAL A 158 12.42 -29.24 4.21
CA VAL A 158 12.53 -28.70 5.59
C VAL A 158 13.03 -27.26 5.60
N HIS A 159 13.48 -26.74 4.45
CA HIS A 159 14.03 -25.39 4.35
C HIS A 159 13.06 -24.44 3.65
N SER A 160 12.97 -23.22 4.18
CA SER A 160 12.11 -22.14 3.65
C SER A 160 12.39 -21.80 2.18
N ASN A 161 13.61 -22.02 1.71
CA ASN A 161 14.03 -21.72 0.34
C ASN A 161 13.38 -22.65 -0.71
N GLU A 162 12.83 -23.79 -0.27
CA GLU A 162 12.14 -24.76 -1.14
C GLU A 162 10.62 -24.52 -1.17
N ALA A 163 10.11 -23.63 -0.31
CA ALA A 163 8.70 -23.32 -0.18
C ALA A 163 8.32 -22.09 -1.02
N LYS A 164 7.09 -22.09 -1.54
CA LYS A 164 6.45 -20.84 -1.97
C LYS A 164 5.61 -20.30 -0.81
N SER A 165 5.99 -19.13 -0.29
CA SER A 165 5.31 -18.48 0.84
C SER A 165 4.34 -17.39 0.38
N PHE A 166 3.23 -17.25 1.09
CA PHE A 166 2.16 -16.27 0.88
C PHE A 166 1.78 -15.65 2.22
N SER A 167 1.32 -14.40 2.22
CA SER A 167 1.01 -13.60 3.42
C SER A 167 -0.45 -13.16 3.45
N TRP A 168 -1.04 -13.05 4.65
CA TRP A 168 -2.39 -12.49 4.85
C TRP A 168 -2.58 -11.06 4.32
N GLN A 169 -1.47 -10.33 4.16
CA GLN A 169 -1.47 -8.99 3.57
C GLN A 169 -1.72 -9.00 2.05
N GLU A 170 -1.78 -10.18 1.43
CA GLU A 170 -2.09 -10.36 0.02
C GLU A 170 -3.60 -10.68 -0.17
N PRO A 171 -4.30 -9.98 -1.09
CA PRO A 171 -5.65 -10.34 -1.49
C PRO A 171 -5.72 -11.81 -1.89
N ASN A 172 -6.84 -12.48 -1.63
CA ASN A 172 -7.04 -13.91 -1.87
C ASN A 172 -6.15 -14.86 -1.05
N TYR A 173 -5.39 -14.38 -0.06
CA TYR A 173 -4.65 -15.27 0.86
C TYR A 173 -5.56 -16.30 1.53
N TYR A 174 -6.66 -15.84 2.16
CA TYR A 174 -7.59 -16.73 2.85
C TYR A 174 -8.38 -17.61 1.87
N LEU A 175 -8.63 -17.14 0.65
CA LEU A 175 -9.15 -17.97 -0.44
C LEU A 175 -8.19 -19.12 -0.75
N LEU A 176 -6.89 -18.84 -0.88
CA LEU A 176 -5.88 -19.87 -1.10
C LEU A 176 -5.83 -20.85 0.07
N LEU A 177 -5.72 -20.34 1.30
CA LEU A 177 -5.70 -21.17 2.51
C LEU A 177 -6.90 -22.13 2.57
N ARG A 178 -8.11 -21.64 2.26
CA ARG A 178 -9.33 -22.44 2.21
C ARG A 178 -9.34 -23.49 1.09
N THR A 179 -8.66 -23.21 -0.02
CA THR A 179 -8.69 -24.06 -1.21
C THR A 179 -7.68 -25.22 -1.12
N ILE A 180 -6.60 -25.08 -0.34
CA ILE A 180 -5.64 -26.17 -0.14
C ILE A 180 -6.31 -27.35 0.58
N PRO A 181 -6.18 -28.59 0.08
CA PRO A 181 -6.72 -29.76 0.75
C PRO A 181 -6.16 -29.93 2.17
N LEU A 182 -7.05 -30.07 3.17
CA LEU A 182 -6.69 -30.16 4.60
C LEU A 182 -5.64 -31.24 4.91
N HIS A 183 -5.71 -32.40 4.25
CA HIS A 183 -4.77 -33.50 4.47
C HIS A 183 -3.30 -33.18 4.09
N LEU A 184 -3.05 -32.07 3.40
CA LEU A 184 -1.69 -31.59 3.10
C LEU A 184 -1.06 -30.80 4.25
N PHE A 185 -1.86 -30.40 5.24
CA PHE A 185 -1.39 -29.72 6.46
C PHE A 185 -1.07 -30.72 7.58
N PRO A 186 -0.17 -30.36 8.51
CA PRO A 186 0.01 -31.06 9.78
C PRO A 186 -1.32 -31.27 10.54
N ALA A 187 -1.47 -32.43 11.20
CA ALA A 187 -2.73 -32.83 11.82
C ALA A 187 -3.20 -31.88 12.93
N ASP A 188 -2.27 -31.25 13.65
CA ASP A 188 -2.51 -30.22 14.65
C ASP A 188 -3.05 -28.91 14.04
N GLN A 189 -2.68 -28.58 12.80
CA GLN A 189 -3.14 -27.37 12.09
C GLN A 189 -4.49 -27.59 11.38
N GLN A 190 -4.80 -28.82 10.97
CA GLN A 190 -6.03 -29.13 10.23
C GLN A 190 -7.30 -28.69 10.97
N LYS A 191 -7.35 -28.92 12.28
CA LYS A 191 -8.48 -28.55 13.12
C LYS A 191 -8.66 -27.03 13.15
N GLU A 192 -7.58 -26.29 13.40
CA GLU A 192 -7.63 -24.83 13.48
C GLU A 192 -8.09 -24.19 12.15
N ILE A 193 -7.54 -24.66 11.03
CA ILE A 193 -7.94 -24.18 9.69
C ILE A 193 -9.42 -24.49 9.42
N SER A 194 -9.87 -25.70 9.76
CA SER A 194 -11.28 -26.08 9.57
C SER A 194 -12.22 -25.23 10.44
N GLU A 195 -11.87 -25.02 11.71
CA GLU A 195 -12.67 -24.22 12.64
C GLU A 195 -12.72 -22.74 12.24
N LEU A 196 -11.62 -22.19 11.71
CA LEU A 196 -11.55 -20.83 11.17
C LEU A 196 -12.69 -20.55 10.20
N PHE A 197 -12.82 -21.36 9.15
CA PHE A 197 -13.78 -21.10 8.07
C PHE A 197 -15.23 -21.50 8.40
N GLN A 198 -15.44 -22.33 9.42
CA GLN A 198 -16.78 -22.75 9.85
C GLN A 198 -17.50 -21.68 10.69
N HIS A 199 -16.75 -20.87 11.44
CA HIS A 199 -17.31 -19.96 12.45
C HIS A 199 -17.08 -18.48 12.12
N LEU A 200 -16.93 -18.14 10.84
CA LEU A 200 -16.79 -16.74 10.44
C LEU A 200 -18.12 -16.00 10.61
N GLU A 201 -18.05 -14.85 11.25
CA GLU A 201 -19.19 -13.94 11.41
C GLU A 201 -19.06 -12.72 10.49
N TYR A 202 -20.18 -12.04 10.26
CA TYR A 202 -20.21 -10.79 9.53
C TYR A 202 -19.60 -9.65 10.35
N CYS A 203 -18.64 -8.95 9.77
CA CYS A 203 -18.04 -7.76 10.35
C CYS A 203 -19.00 -6.57 10.20
N GLU A 204 -19.35 -5.90 11.29
CA GLU A 204 -20.20 -4.71 11.27
C GLU A 204 -19.49 -3.50 10.61
N ILE A 205 -18.16 -3.49 10.64
CA ILE A 205 -17.35 -2.41 10.05
C ILE A 205 -17.33 -2.55 8.52
N CYS A 206 -16.79 -3.65 7.98
CA CYS A 206 -16.62 -3.78 6.52
C CYS A 206 -17.70 -4.60 5.80
N GLY A 207 -18.61 -5.25 6.53
CA GLY A 207 -19.71 -6.05 5.99
C GLY A 207 -19.35 -7.45 5.51
N HIS A 208 -18.08 -7.85 5.57
CA HIS A 208 -17.65 -9.17 5.11
C HIS A 208 -17.76 -10.24 6.20
N LYS A 209 -18.11 -11.47 5.81
CA LYS A 209 -18.11 -12.64 6.70
C LYS A 209 -16.69 -13.13 6.96
N ALA A 210 -15.98 -12.37 7.79
CA ALA A 210 -14.54 -12.47 7.96
C ALA A 210 -14.10 -12.27 9.42
N VAL A 211 -15.03 -12.18 10.37
CA VAL A 211 -14.67 -12.08 11.78
C VAL A 211 -14.23 -13.45 12.26
N HIS A 212 -13.04 -13.51 12.87
CA HIS A 212 -12.57 -14.66 13.61
C HIS A 212 -12.08 -14.22 14.99
N ARG A 213 -12.55 -14.90 16.04
CA ARG A 213 -12.29 -14.55 17.44
C ARG A 213 -12.77 -13.14 17.77
N LYS A 214 -11.90 -12.14 17.68
CA LYS A 214 -12.19 -10.74 18.04
C LYS A 214 -11.83 -9.75 16.94
N SER A 215 -11.35 -10.20 15.79
CA SER A 215 -10.84 -9.31 14.75
C SER A 215 -11.33 -9.74 13.38
N CYS A 216 -11.50 -8.78 12.48
CA CYS A 216 -11.86 -9.05 11.10
C CYS A 216 -10.61 -9.41 10.28
N LEU A 217 -10.60 -10.58 9.65
CA LEU A 217 -9.52 -11.04 8.78
C LEU A 217 -9.42 -10.25 7.46
N ARG A 218 -10.39 -9.37 7.16
CA ARG A 218 -10.45 -8.55 5.94
C ARG A 218 -10.04 -7.10 6.19
N CYS A 219 -10.64 -6.44 7.18
CA CYS A 219 -10.36 -5.03 7.48
C CYS A 219 -9.46 -4.84 8.71
N HIS A 220 -9.08 -5.91 9.40
CA HIS A 220 -8.14 -5.91 10.55
C HIS A 220 -8.57 -5.11 11.77
N HIS A 221 -9.75 -4.50 11.75
CA HIS A 221 -10.36 -3.93 12.94
C HIS A 221 -10.86 -5.01 13.88
N ASP A 222 -10.69 -4.74 15.16
CA ASP A 222 -11.30 -5.51 16.23
C ASP A 222 -12.82 -5.30 16.24
N GLN A 223 -13.54 -6.28 16.80
CA GLN A 223 -14.93 -6.10 17.16
C GLN A 223 -15.03 -5.21 18.40
N TRP A 224 -16.15 -4.51 18.50
CA TRP A 224 -16.49 -3.77 19.71
C TRP A 224 -16.38 -4.67 20.95
N ASN A 225 -15.68 -4.18 21.97
CA ASN A 225 -15.61 -4.80 23.27
C ASN A 225 -16.10 -3.81 24.33
N GLU A 226 -16.77 -4.31 25.38
CA GLU A 226 -17.26 -3.48 26.49
C GLU A 226 -16.14 -3.15 27.50
N SER A 227 -14.90 -2.98 27.04
CA SER A 227 -13.81 -2.52 27.91
C SER A 227 -14.00 -1.04 28.26
N SER A 228 -13.46 -0.62 29.41
CA SER A 228 -13.49 0.78 29.83
C SER A 228 -12.87 1.71 28.79
N VAL A 229 -11.82 1.28 28.11
CA VAL A 229 -11.13 2.05 27.07
C VAL A 229 -12.06 2.38 25.90
N PHE A 230 -12.78 1.39 25.38
CA PHE A 230 -13.68 1.59 24.24
C PHE A 230 -14.87 2.50 24.61
N MET A 231 -15.38 2.36 25.84
CA MET A 231 -16.45 3.22 26.34
C MET A 231 -15.98 4.65 26.62
N GLU A 232 -14.75 4.85 27.09
CA GLU A 232 -14.18 6.18 27.32
C GLU A 232 -13.92 6.91 26.00
N ASP A 233 -13.36 6.22 25.01
CA ASP A 233 -12.96 6.83 23.73
C ASP A 233 -14.16 7.08 22.79
N TYR A 234 -15.12 6.15 22.74
CA TYR A 234 -16.21 6.18 21.75
C TYR A 234 -17.60 6.35 22.35
N GLY A 235 -17.77 6.12 23.65
CA GLY A 235 -19.06 6.13 24.34
C GLY A 235 -19.94 4.92 24.00
N GLU A 236 -20.35 4.82 22.74
CA GLU A 236 -21.25 3.78 22.23
C GLU A 236 -20.62 2.99 21.08
N LYS A 237 -21.04 1.73 20.96
CA LYS A 237 -20.62 0.82 19.88
C LYS A 237 -20.80 1.42 18.47
N SER A 238 -21.89 2.14 18.25
CA SER A 238 -22.21 2.78 16.97
C SER A 238 -21.15 3.80 16.55
N ASN A 239 -20.63 4.59 17.49
CA ASN A 239 -19.58 5.58 17.25
C ASN A 239 -18.25 4.91 16.90
N TYR A 240 -17.90 3.82 17.59
CA TYR A 240 -16.72 3.02 17.24
C TYR A 240 -16.81 2.44 15.83
N ILE A 241 -17.92 1.78 15.50
CA ILE A 241 -18.12 1.22 14.16
C ILE A 241 -18.05 2.32 13.11
N LYS A 242 -18.71 3.46 13.36
CA LYS A 242 -18.70 4.62 12.47
C LYS A 242 -17.27 5.15 12.24
N ALA A 243 -16.47 5.28 13.29
CA ALA A 243 -15.07 5.72 13.19
C ALA A 243 -14.24 4.73 12.34
N CYS A 244 -14.29 3.44 12.64
CA CYS A 244 -13.57 2.43 11.86
C CYS A 244 -14.06 2.34 10.40
N GLN A 245 -15.35 2.58 10.13
CA GLN A 245 -15.86 2.66 8.77
C GLN A 245 -15.27 3.86 8.01
N MET A 246 -15.09 5.01 8.68
CA MET A 246 -14.44 6.17 8.09
C MET A 246 -12.95 5.90 7.84
N ASP A 247 -12.23 5.22 8.74
CA ASP A 247 -10.83 4.80 8.48
C ASP A 247 -10.70 3.95 7.22
N VAL A 248 -11.57 2.93 7.10
CA VAL A 248 -11.62 2.05 5.92
C VAL A 248 -11.98 2.83 4.66
N PHE A 249 -12.77 3.90 4.76
CA PHE A 249 -13.21 4.69 3.62
C PHE A 249 -12.17 5.73 3.16
N THR A 250 -11.53 6.43 4.10
CA THR A 250 -10.44 7.37 3.82
C THR A 250 -9.31 6.65 3.09
N ASP A 251 -9.07 5.39 3.44
CA ASP A 251 -8.23 4.45 2.68
C ASP A 251 -6.86 5.06 2.32
N GLU A 252 -6.18 5.62 3.33
CA GLU A 252 -4.93 6.36 3.17
C GLU A 252 -3.86 5.55 2.43
N ASP A 253 -3.83 4.24 2.63
CA ASP A 253 -2.88 3.34 1.97
C ASP A 253 -3.44 2.71 0.67
N ASP A 254 -4.66 3.07 0.27
CA ASP A 254 -5.47 2.38 -0.74
C ASP A 254 -5.62 0.87 -0.47
N TYR A 255 -5.61 0.49 0.80
CA TYR A 255 -5.84 -0.87 1.28
C TYR A 255 -7.18 -1.42 0.77
N GLY A 256 -8.28 -0.67 0.93
CA GLY A 256 -9.61 -1.03 0.44
C GLY A 256 -9.63 -1.19 -1.08
N LYS A 257 -8.99 -0.27 -1.81
CA LYS A 257 -8.86 -0.37 -3.29
C LYS A 257 -7.99 -1.55 -3.74
N TYR A 258 -7.01 -1.98 -2.94
CA TYR A 258 -6.21 -3.17 -3.20
C TYR A 258 -6.99 -4.45 -2.89
N PHE A 259 -7.66 -4.50 -1.74
CA PHE A 259 -8.46 -5.65 -1.31
C PHE A 259 -9.81 -5.76 -2.03
N LYS A 260 -10.15 -4.86 -2.98
CA LYS A 260 -11.31 -5.06 -3.86
C LYS A 260 -11.20 -6.34 -4.71
N TYR A 261 -9.97 -6.81 -4.95
CA TYR A 261 -9.71 -8.06 -5.67
C TYR A 261 -9.75 -9.31 -4.76
N ASP A 262 -9.90 -9.12 -3.45
CA ASP A 262 -10.04 -10.21 -2.50
C ASP A 262 -11.44 -10.81 -2.57
N ARG A 263 -11.48 -12.11 -2.87
CA ARG A 263 -12.68 -12.97 -2.96
C ARG A 263 -12.74 -13.98 -1.82
N SER A 264 -11.92 -13.81 -0.79
CA SER A 264 -11.86 -14.74 0.35
C SER A 264 -13.18 -14.80 1.13
N PHE A 265 -13.89 -13.67 1.22
CA PHE A 265 -15.06 -13.52 2.08
C PHE A 265 -16.25 -12.94 1.33
N GLU A 266 -17.45 -13.50 1.60
CA GLU A 266 -18.71 -12.94 1.11
C GLU A 266 -19.04 -11.63 1.82
N LYS A 267 -19.64 -10.68 1.10
CA LYS A 267 -20.12 -9.42 1.66
C LYS A 267 -21.62 -9.50 1.91
N SER A 268 -22.07 -9.08 3.10
CA SER A 268 -23.48 -9.00 3.42
C SER A 268 -24.16 -7.95 2.52
N PRO A 269 -25.30 -8.28 1.88
CA PRO A 269 -26.09 -7.30 1.15
C PRO A 269 -26.77 -6.28 2.09
N ASP A 270 -26.93 -6.62 3.37
CA ASP A 270 -27.61 -5.79 4.37
C ASP A 270 -26.62 -4.92 5.18
N HIS A 271 -25.34 -4.89 4.79
CA HIS A 271 -24.33 -4.07 5.46
C HIS A 271 -24.65 -2.57 5.34
N GLN A 272 -24.64 -1.87 6.47
CA GLN A 272 -24.97 -0.44 6.54
C GLN A 272 -23.72 0.40 6.84
N ILE A 273 -23.62 1.53 6.13
CA ILE A 273 -22.65 2.59 6.43
C ILE A 273 -23.30 3.56 7.43
N LEU A 274 -22.64 3.79 8.55
CA LEU A 274 -23.14 4.57 9.69
C LEU A 274 -22.74 6.05 9.65
N PHE A 275 -21.97 6.46 8.63
CA PHE A 275 -21.55 7.84 8.46
C PHE A 275 -22.11 8.48 7.20
N SER A 276 -22.27 9.80 7.25
CA SER A 276 -22.61 10.66 6.12
C SER A 276 -21.36 11.32 5.53
N HIS A 277 -21.47 11.89 4.34
CA HIS A 277 -20.39 12.69 3.75
C HIS A 277 -19.98 13.89 4.61
N HIS A 278 -20.88 14.41 5.45
CA HIS A 278 -20.52 15.47 6.40
C HIS A 278 -19.60 14.92 7.49
N ASP A 279 -19.94 13.77 8.06
CA ASP A 279 -19.13 13.12 9.11
C ASP A 279 -17.71 12.83 8.60
N LEU A 280 -17.58 12.31 7.38
CA LEU A 280 -16.28 12.01 6.79
C LEU A 280 -15.41 13.27 6.66
N ARG A 281 -15.96 14.40 6.20
CA ARG A 281 -15.21 15.65 6.09
C ARG A 281 -14.77 16.21 7.45
N GLU A 282 -15.59 16.06 8.48
CA GLU A 282 -15.21 16.48 9.82
C GLU A 282 -14.13 15.55 10.41
N TYR A 283 -14.23 14.25 10.12
CA TYR A 283 -13.21 13.28 10.48
C TYR A 283 -11.86 13.60 9.81
N GLU A 284 -11.88 13.88 8.50
CA GLU A 284 -10.69 14.21 7.73
C GLU A 284 -9.95 15.42 8.31
N LYS A 285 -10.66 16.48 8.76
CA LYS A 285 -10.04 17.68 9.35
C LYS A 285 -9.33 17.46 10.68
N ILE A 286 -9.74 16.45 11.44
CA ILE A 286 -9.21 16.17 12.77
C ILE A 286 -7.98 15.27 12.65
N HIS A 287 -8.01 14.35 11.68
CA HIS A 287 -7.03 13.29 11.55
C HIS A 287 -5.98 13.56 10.43
N PHE A 288 -6.25 14.49 9.51
CA PHE A 288 -5.39 14.84 8.36
C PHE A 288 -5.31 16.36 8.14
#